data_AF-A0A0T7GY63-F1
#
_entry.id   AF-A0A0T7GY63-F1
#
_cell.length_a   1.000
_cell.length_b   1.000
_cell.length_c   1.000
_cell.angle_alpha   90.00
_cell.angle_beta   90.00
_cell.angle_gamma   90.00
#
_symmetry.space_group_name_H-M   'P 1'
#
loop_
_entity.id
_entity.type
_entity.pdbx_description
1 polymer ?
#
loop_
_entity_poly.entity_id
_entity_poly.type
_entity_poly.pdbx_seq_one_letter_code
_entity_poly.pdbx_strand_id
1 'polypeptide(L)'
;MLMLGRMLTMAMALLGGVFFSQAPEFAQQYRQRIGGALDELKIMISEFDAQANHNGLDRQEALNIYSASPQTFLRNQGEAMRRTFSRYEMLAEQQKDLTLAPPFTKPFVVMRNPDSTTFANAWRDFVPAVPVDFAGLTWAAGGLFCGWLIAALLGAARRGAFRLVRRPKRMDQTSTIA
;
A
#
# COMPACT_ATOMS: atom_id res chain seq x y z
N MET A 1 27.76 23.83 16.06
CA MET A 1 26.33 23.87 15.64
C MET A 1 26.08 23.42 14.19
N LEU A 2 26.97 23.67 13.21
CA LEU A 2 26.78 23.23 11.81
C LEU A 2 26.79 21.70 11.61
N MET A 3 27.59 20.96 12.38
CA MET A 3 27.66 19.49 12.27
C MET A 3 26.38 18.79 12.73
N LEU A 4 25.74 19.29 13.80
CA LEU A 4 24.48 18.71 14.31
C LEU A 4 23.34 18.84 13.28
N GLY A 5 23.27 19.97 12.56
CA GLY A 5 22.30 20.14 11.48
C GLY A 5 22.54 19.17 10.31
N ARG A 6 23.81 18.93 9.92
CA ARG A 6 24.15 17.96 8.87
C ARG A 6 23.82 16.52 9.28
N MET A 7 24.13 16.14 10.53
CA MET A 7 23.77 14.84 11.08
C MET A 7 22.25 14.62 11.07
N LEU A 8 21.47 15.64 11.49
CA LEU A 8 20.02 15.54 11.47
C LEU A 8 19.46 15.41 10.04
N THR A 9 20.00 16.17 9.09
CA THR A 9 19.62 16.03 7.67
C THR A 9 19.93 14.64 7.12
N MET A 10 21.11 14.09 7.43
CA MET A 10 21.47 12.73 7.02
C MET A 10 20.56 11.69 7.66
N ALA A 11 20.26 11.82 8.96
CA ALA A 11 19.34 10.92 9.65
C ALA A 11 17.94 10.95 9.04
N MET A 12 17.40 12.14 8.78
CA MET A 12 16.08 12.30 8.14
C MET A 12 16.05 11.74 6.71
N ALA A 13 17.11 11.96 5.93
CA ALA A 13 17.23 11.37 4.61
C ALA A 13 17.22 9.83 4.71
N LEU A 14 18.11 9.24 5.51
CA LEU A 14 18.21 7.79 5.69
C LEU A 14 16.90 7.16 6.17
N LEU A 15 16.23 7.77 7.16
CA LEU A 15 14.92 7.33 7.64
C LEU A 15 13.88 7.38 6.53
N GLY A 16 13.86 8.45 5.72
CA GLY A 16 12.99 8.56 4.56
C GLY A 16 13.26 7.45 3.53
N GLY A 17 14.54 7.18 3.23
CA GLY A 17 14.94 6.11 2.31
C GLY A 17 14.46 4.74 2.77
N VAL A 18 14.72 4.39 4.04
CA VAL A 18 14.27 3.12 4.63
C VAL A 18 12.75 3.01 4.65
N PHE A 19 12.03 4.10 4.99
CA PHE A 19 10.57 4.09 5.05
C PHE A 19 9.95 3.90 3.67
N PHE A 20 10.39 4.65 2.66
CA PHE A 20 9.82 4.54 1.31
C PHE A 20 10.21 3.24 0.62
N SER A 21 11.39 2.66 0.90
CA SER A 21 11.77 1.35 0.35
C SER A 21 10.84 0.21 0.77
N GLN A 22 9.99 0.41 1.79
CA GLN A 22 9.00 -0.58 2.23
C GLN A 22 7.80 -0.69 1.29
N ALA A 23 7.50 0.34 0.49
CA ALA A 23 6.35 0.32 -0.41
C ALA A 23 6.38 -0.82 -1.45
N PRO A 24 7.48 -1.04 -2.20
CA PRO A 24 7.56 -2.18 -3.12
C PRO A 24 7.51 -3.53 -2.39
N GLU A 25 8.10 -3.64 -1.20
CA GLU A 25 8.05 -4.86 -0.39
C GLU A 25 6.62 -5.18 0.05
N PHE A 26 5.88 -4.18 0.53
CA PHE A 26 4.47 -4.35 0.87
C PHE A 26 3.65 -4.80 -0.34
N ALA A 27 3.87 -4.17 -1.51
CA ALA A 27 3.20 -4.56 -2.74
C ALA A 27 3.52 -6.00 -3.16
N GLN A 28 4.76 -6.46 -2.91
CA GLN A 28 5.17 -7.83 -3.14
C GLN A 28 4.46 -8.82 -2.21
N GLN A 29 4.45 -8.57 -0.89
CA GLN A 29 3.79 -9.45 0.08
C GLN A 29 2.27 -9.49 -0.14
N TYR A 30 1.66 -8.35 -0.48
CA TYR A 30 0.25 -8.29 -0.87
C TYR A 30 -0.04 -9.15 -2.11
N ARG A 31 0.78 -9.03 -3.16
CA ARG A 31 0.65 -9.84 -4.39
C ARG A 31 0.78 -11.34 -4.09
N GLN A 32 1.70 -11.75 -3.22
CA GLN A 32 1.84 -13.16 -2.83
C GLN A 32 0.58 -13.70 -2.15
N ARG A 33 -0.06 -12.89 -1.30
CA ARG A 33 -1.32 -13.25 -0.64
C ARG A 33 -2.50 -13.33 -1.61
N ILE A 34 -2.55 -12.46 -2.62
CA ILE A 34 -3.52 -12.59 -3.72
C ILE A 34 -3.32 -13.93 -4.44
N GLY A 35 -2.08 -14.29 -4.77
CA GLY A 35 -1.77 -15.57 -5.40
C GLY A 35 -2.29 -16.76 -4.60
N GLY A 36 -1.95 -16.83 -3.30
CA GLY A 36 -2.45 -17.90 -2.43
C GLY A 36 -3.98 -17.91 -2.30
N ALA A 37 -4.62 -16.75 -2.20
CA ALA A 37 -6.08 -16.67 -2.17
C ALA A 37 -6.73 -17.14 -3.48
N LEU A 38 -6.13 -16.82 -4.64
CA LEU A 38 -6.60 -17.28 -5.94
C LEU A 38 -6.50 -18.79 -6.08
N ASP A 39 -5.42 -19.40 -5.61
CA ASP A 39 -5.24 -20.85 -5.64
C ASP A 39 -6.32 -21.56 -4.81
N GLU A 40 -6.57 -21.10 -3.58
CA GLU A 40 -7.63 -21.63 -2.71
C GLU A 40 -9.03 -21.43 -3.29
N LEU A 41 -9.34 -20.23 -3.80
CA LEU A 41 -10.62 -19.96 -4.46
C LEU A 41 -10.82 -20.85 -5.69
N LYS A 42 -9.78 -21.08 -6.48
CA LYS A 42 -9.84 -21.95 -7.65
C LYS A 42 -10.15 -23.39 -7.27
N ILE A 43 -9.59 -23.90 -6.17
CA ILE A 43 -9.91 -25.24 -5.66
C ILE A 43 -11.41 -25.31 -5.31
N MET A 44 -11.93 -24.42 -4.48
CA MET A 44 -13.36 -24.38 -4.11
C MET A 44 -14.29 -24.30 -5.31
N ILE A 45 -13.94 -23.47 -6.30
CA ILE A 45 -14.67 -23.31 -7.56
C ILE A 45 -14.68 -24.62 -8.36
N SER A 46 -13.51 -25.26 -8.50
CA SER A 46 -13.38 -26.49 -9.26
C SER A 46 -14.12 -27.67 -8.62
N GLU A 47 -14.14 -27.73 -7.29
CA GLU A 47 -14.90 -28.75 -6.55
C GLU A 47 -16.40 -28.56 -6.72
N PHE A 48 -16.89 -27.31 -6.68
CA PHE A 48 -18.29 -27.00 -6.96
C PHE A 48 -18.68 -27.40 -8.38
N ASP A 49 -17.87 -27.04 -9.38
CA ASP A 49 -18.13 -27.39 -10.78
C ASP A 49 -18.11 -28.90 -11.00
N ALA A 50 -17.16 -29.61 -10.38
CA ALA A 50 -17.10 -31.08 -10.46
C ALA A 50 -18.36 -31.71 -9.85
N GLN A 51 -18.84 -31.21 -8.71
CA GLN A 51 -20.09 -31.68 -8.10
C GLN A 51 -21.31 -31.39 -8.98
N ALA A 52 -21.40 -30.20 -9.58
CA ALA A 52 -22.46 -29.85 -10.52
C ALA A 52 -22.45 -30.81 -11.74
N ASN A 53 -21.29 -30.96 -12.37
CA ASN A 53 -21.09 -31.80 -13.55
C ASN A 53 -21.41 -33.28 -13.27
N HIS A 54 -21.03 -33.81 -12.10
CA HIS A 54 -21.40 -35.17 -11.68
C HIS A 54 -22.91 -35.39 -11.56
N ASN A 55 -23.67 -34.33 -11.34
CA ASN A 55 -25.13 -34.35 -11.31
C ASN A 55 -25.76 -33.92 -12.65
N GLY A 56 -24.96 -33.79 -13.72
CA GLY A 56 -25.43 -33.38 -15.04
C GLY A 56 -25.86 -31.92 -15.12
N LEU A 57 -25.39 -31.08 -14.20
CA LEU A 57 -25.71 -29.66 -14.11
C LEU A 57 -24.50 -28.82 -14.51
N ASP A 58 -24.74 -27.71 -15.18
CA ASP A 58 -23.74 -26.65 -15.23
C ASP A 58 -23.70 -25.82 -13.92
N ARG A 59 -22.71 -24.94 -13.80
CA ARG A 59 -22.54 -24.08 -12.63
C ARG A 59 -23.77 -23.24 -12.33
N GLN A 60 -24.37 -22.62 -13.34
CA GLN A 60 -25.48 -21.70 -13.15
C GLN A 60 -26.77 -22.46 -12.78
N GLU A 61 -26.99 -23.62 -13.37
CA GLU A 61 -28.07 -24.54 -13.02
C GLU A 61 -27.95 -24.99 -11.55
N ALA A 62 -26.77 -25.43 -11.12
CA ALA A 62 -26.53 -25.80 -9.73
C ALA A 62 -26.81 -24.63 -8.76
N LEU A 63 -26.35 -23.42 -9.09
CA LEU A 63 -26.66 -22.23 -8.28
C LEU A 63 -28.16 -21.88 -8.28
N ASN A 64 -28.87 -22.09 -9.38
CA ASN A 64 -30.31 -21.85 -9.46
C ASN A 64 -31.08 -22.81 -8.55
N ILE A 65 -30.64 -24.07 -8.43
CA ILE A 65 -31.20 -25.04 -7.47
C ILE A 65 -31.03 -24.53 -6.03
N TYR A 66 -29.84 -24.07 -5.67
CA TYR A 66 -29.62 -23.47 -4.34
C TYR A 66 -30.53 -22.27 -4.09
N SER A 67 -30.67 -21.37 -5.07
CA SER A 67 -31.51 -20.17 -4.96
C SER A 67 -33.01 -20.49 -4.86
N ALA A 68 -33.49 -21.52 -5.55
CA ALA A 68 -34.88 -21.96 -5.51
C ALA A 68 -35.23 -22.82 -4.28
N SER A 69 -34.22 -23.23 -3.49
CA SER A 69 -34.42 -24.10 -2.35
C SER A 69 -35.32 -23.46 -1.28
N PRO A 70 -36.30 -24.19 -0.72
CA PRO A 70 -37.11 -23.69 0.39
C PRO A 70 -36.29 -23.55 1.68
N GLN A 71 -35.17 -24.27 1.83
CA GLN A 71 -34.31 -24.18 2.99
C GLN A 71 -33.38 -22.95 2.91
N THR A 72 -33.47 -22.06 3.91
CA THR A 72 -32.63 -20.86 4.01
C THR A 72 -31.14 -21.17 4.00
N PHE A 73 -30.72 -22.26 4.65
CA PHE A 73 -29.33 -22.70 4.65
C PHE A 73 -28.80 -22.94 3.22
N LEU A 74 -29.57 -23.61 2.37
CA LEU A 74 -29.15 -23.91 0.99
C LEU A 74 -29.10 -22.65 0.13
N ARG A 75 -30.06 -21.72 0.26
CA ARG A 75 -29.98 -20.42 -0.41
C ARG A 75 -28.72 -19.65 -0.02
N ASN A 76 -28.41 -19.62 1.28
CA ASN A 76 -27.20 -18.95 1.79
C ASN A 76 -25.91 -19.59 1.26
N GLN A 77 -25.86 -20.91 1.10
CA GLN A 77 -24.73 -21.61 0.49
C GLN A 77 -24.56 -21.21 -0.99
N GLY A 78 -25.65 -21.12 -1.75
CA GLY A 78 -25.61 -20.64 -3.14
C GLY A 78 -25.09 -19.20 -3.24
N GLU A 79 -25.56 -18.31 -2.37
CA GLU A 79 -25.04 -16.93 -2.31
C GLU A 79 -23.57 -16.87 -1.89
N ALA A 80 -23.15 -17.71 -0.94
CA ALA A 80 -21.74 -17.79 -0.53
C ALA A 80 -20.86 -18.19 -1.71
N MET A 81 -21.29 -19.18 -2.51
CA MET A 81 -20.56 -19.59 -3.70
C MET A 81 -20.53 -18.49 -4.78
N ARG A 82 -21.63 -17.74 -4.97
CA ARG A 82 -21.63 -16.55 -5.84
C ARG A 82 -20.62 -15.49 -5.39
N ARG A 83 -20.50 -15.25 -4.08
CA ARG A 83 -19.46 -14.36 -3.52
C ARG A 83 -18.04 -14.90 -3.77
N THR A 84 -17.83 -16.22 -3.67
CA THR A 84 -16.56 -16.88 -4.01
C THR A 84 -16.17 -16.62 -5.48
N PHE A 85 -17.10 -16.81 -6.43
CA PHE A 85 -16.84 -16.52 -7.85
C PHE A 85 -16.49 -15.05 -8.09
N SER A 86 -17.30 -14.13 -7.56
CA SER A 86 -17.06 -12.69 -7.72
C SER A 86 -15.72 -12.25 -7.11
N ARG A 87 -15.37 -12.79 -5.93
CA ARG A 87 -14.08 -12.51 -5.30
C ARG A 87 -12.91 -13.07 -6.13
N TYR A 88 -13.05 -14.26 -6.70
CA TYR A 88 -12.02 -14.83 -7.58
C TYR A 88 -11.75 -13.92 -8.79
N GLU A 89 -12.80 -13.46 -9.48
CA GLU A 89 -12.67 -12.57 -10.63
C GLU A 89 -11.95 -11.27 -10.27
N MET A 90 -12.37 -10.63 -9.17
CA MET A 90 -11.75 -9.39 -8.68
C MET A 90 -10.26 -9.58 -8.33
N LEU A 91 -9.93 -10.67 -7.62
CA LEU A 91 -8.53 -10.96 -7.27
C LEU A 91 -7.70 -11.33 -8.50
N ALA A 92 -8.29 -12.00 -9.50
CA ALA A 92 -7.60 -12.38 -10.73
C ALA A 92 -7.25 -11.14 -11.57
N GLU A 93 -8.15 -10.17 -11.63
CA GLU A 93 -7.90 -8.88 -12.25
C GLU A 93 -6.79 -8.11 -11.52
N GLN A 94 -6.85 -8.01 -10.19
CA GLN A 94 -5.78 -7.38 -9.40
C GLN A 94 -4.42 -8.08 -9.59
N GLN A 95 -4.40 -9.42 -9.63
CA GLN A 95 -3.18 -10.18 -9.87
C GLN A 95 -2.59 -9.90 -11.24
N LYS A 96 -3.45 -9.75 -12.26
CA LYS A 96 -3.03 -9.38 -13.62
C LYS A 96 -2.41 -7.99 -13.63
N ASP A 97 -3.07 -7.00 -13.03
CA ASP A 97 -2.58 -5.62 -12.96
C ASP A 97 -1.23 -5.53 -12.24
N LEU A 98 -1.06 -6.24 -11.11
CA LEU A 98 0.20 -6.29 -10.36
C LEU A 98 1.31 -7.05 -11.10
N THR A 99 0.96 -7.97 -11.99
CA THR A 99 1.92 -8.70 -12.82
C THR A 99 2.42 -7.84 -13.98
N LEU A 100 1.51 -7.13 -14.66
CA LEU A 100 1.81 -6.31 -15.83
C LEU A 100 2.45 -4.96 -15.49
N ALA A 101 2.21 -4.44 -14.28
CA ALA A 101 2.76 -3.16 -13.87
C ALA A 101 4.29 -3.19 -13.72
N PRO A 102 5.00 -2.13 -14.16
CA PRO A 102 6.42 -1.93 -13.85
C PRO A 102 6.72 -2.09 -12.35
N PRO A 103 7.87 -2.66 -11.96
CA PRO A 103 8.18 -2.96 -10.55
C PRO A 103 7.99 -1.77 -9.59
N PHE A 104 8.45 -0.58 -9.99
CA PHE A 104 8.36 0.62 -9.15
C PHE A 104 6.94 1.21 -9.04
N THR A 105 6.01 0.85 -9.93
CA THR A 105 4.62 1.36 -9.90
C THR A 105 3.65 0.45 -9.16
N LYS A 106 4.05 -0.78 -8.83
CA LYS A 106 3.19 -1.75 -8.12
C LYS A 106 2.56 -1.22 -6.83
N PRO A 107 3.25 -0.40 -6.00
CA PRO A 107 2.61 0.19 -4.82
C PRO A 107 1.38 1.04 -5.15
N PHE A 108 1.38 1.76 -6.28
CA PHE A 108 0.22 2.55 -6.71
C PHE A 108 -0.93 1.67 -7.19
N VAL A 109 -0.63 0.53 -7.82
CA VAL A 109 -1.64 -0.45 -8.22
C VAL A 109 -2.38 -1.00 -7.00
N VAL A 110 -1.64 -1.36 -5.93
CA VAL A 110 -2.23 -1.81 -4.67
C VAL A 110 -3.18 -0.77 -4.08
N MET A 111 -2.80 0.51 -4.12
CA MET A 111 -3.61 1.59 -3.52
C MET A 111 -4.85 1.96 -4.33
N ARG A 112 -4.95 1.55 -5.60
CA ARG A 112 -6.06 1.97 -6.47
C ARG A 112 -7.39 1.36 -6.05
N ASN A 113 -7.43 0.04 -5.87
CA ASN A 113 -8.63 -0.72 -5.50
C ASN A 113 -8.21 -2.02 -4.79
N PRO A 114 -7.72 -1.98 -3.54
CA PRO A 114 -7.29 -3.19 -2.85
C PRO A 114 -8.47 -4.06 -2.38
N ASP A 115 -8.34 -5.38 -2.47
CA ASP A 115 -9.18 -6.29 -1.67
C ASP A 115 -8.94 -6.05 -0.18
N SER A 116 -9.97 -5.56 0.52
CA SER A 116 -9.86 -5.07 1.90
C SER A 116 -9.38 -6.14 2.88
N THR A 117 -9.85 -7.38 2.71
CA THR A 117 -9.47 -8.50 3.57
C THR A 117 -8.01 -8.88 3.35
N THR A 118 -7.59 -9.04 2.09
CA THR A 118 -6.21 -9.37 1.75
C THR A 118 -5.26 -8.25 2.16
N PHE A 119 -5.66 -6.99 2.01
CA PHE A 119 -4.85 -5.83 2.39
C PHE A 119 -4.67 -5.75 3.90
N ALA A 120 -5.75 -5.89 4.68
CA ALA A 120 -5.69 -5.89 6.13
C ALA A 120 -4.81 -7.03 6.66
N ASN A 121 -4.92 -8.22 6.06
CA ASN A 121 -4.08 -9.36 6.42
C ASN A 121 -2.61 -9.15 6.04
N ALA A 122 -2.34 -8.56 4.86
CA ALA A 122 -0.98 -8.20 4.43
C ALA A 122 -0.37 -7.16 5.36
N TRP A 123 -1.13 -6.16 5.78
CA TRP A 123 -0.70 -5.12 6.71
C TRP A 123 -0.41 -5.66 8.10
N ARG A 124 -1.29 -6.51 8.64
CA ARG A 124 -1.14 -7.10 9.97
C ARG A 124 0.12 -7.95 10.09
N ASP A 125 0.42 -8.71 9.05
CA ASP A 125 1.53 -9.67 9.03
C ASP A 125 2.76 -9.10 8.29
N PHE A 126 2.77 -7.80 8.00
CA PHE A 126 3.83 -7.15 7.22
C PHE A 126 5.17 -7.24 7.95
N VAL A 127 6.17 -7.78 7.26
CA VAL A 127 7.55 -7.80 7.76
C VAL A 127 8.37 -6.85 6.89
N PRO A 128 8.90 -5.75 7.47
CA PRO A 128 9.79 -4.85 6.75
C PRO A 128 11.02 -5.57 6.20
N ALA A 129 11.46 -5.16 5.02
CA ALA A 129 12.67 -5.68 4.40
C ALA A 129 13.46 -4.56 3.71
N VAL A 130 14.72 -4.84 3.40
CA VAL A 130 15.54 -3.96 2.55
C VAL A 130 15.68 -4.63 1.19
N PRO A 131 14.72 -4.39 0.27
CA PRO A 131 14.79 -4.97 -1.07
C PRO A 131 15.97 -4.37 -1.83
N VAL A 132 16.90 -5.24 -2.25
CA VAL A 132 18.06 -4.89 -3.09
C VAL A 132 17.72 -5.06 -4.57
N ASP A 133 16.61 -4.44 -5.00
CA ASP A 133 16.12 -4.47 -6.38
C ASP A 133 15.90 -3.05 -6.93
N PHE A 134 15.61 -2.96 -8.24
CA PHE A 134 15.44 -1.66 -8.91
C PHE A 134 14.29 -0.83 -8.31
N ALA A 135 13.18 -1.48 -7.94
CA ALA A 135 12.03 -0.79 -7.34
C ALA A 135 12.39 -0.23 -5.96
N GLY A 136 12.99 -1.05 -5.10
CA GLY A 136 13.47 -0.69 -3.77
C GLY A 136 14.46 0.47 -3.82
N LEU A 137 15.43 0.43 -4.75
CA LEU A 137 16.39 1.51 -4.98
C LEU A 137 15.71 2.82 -5.40
N THR A 138 14.75 2.73 -6.32
CA THR A 138 14.01 3.92 -6.82
C THR A 138 13.20 4.58 -5.69
N TRP A 139 12.49 3.78 -4.91
CA TRP A 139 11.72 4.26 -3.77
C TRP A 139 12.62 4.77 -2.64
N ALA A 140 13.74 4.10 -2.37
CA ALA A 140 14.73 4.57 -1.40
C ALA A 140 15.32 5.92 -1.81
N ALA A 141 15.68 6.10 -3.08
CA ALA A 141 16.19 7.38 -3.59
C ALA A 141 15.15 8.50 -3.44
N GLY A 142 13.88 8.23 -3.78
CA GLY A 142 12.78 9.16 -3.54
C GLY A 142 12.60 9.49 -2.06
N GLY A 143 12.66 8.49 -1.18
CA GLY A 143 12.58 8.65 0.26
C GLY A 143 13.74 9.47 0.85
N LEU A 144 14.97 9.21 0.40
CA LEU A 144 16.16 9.98 0.77
C LEU A 144 15.98 11.46 0.41
N PHE A 145 15.51 11.73 -0.82
CA PHE A 145 15.24 13.08 -1.29
C PHE A 145 14.14 13.78 -0.47
N CYS A 146 13.02 13.09 -0.23
CA CYS A 146 11.92 13.60 0.60
C CYS A 146 12.38 13.90 2.03
N GLY A 147 13.11 12.98 2.66
CA GLY A 147 13.65 13.15 4.01
C GLY A 147 14.65 14.32 4.10
N TRP A 148 15.53 14.45 3.10
CA TRP A 148 16.43 15.59 2.98
C TRP A 148 15.66 16.91 2.83
N LEU A 149 14.64 16.94 1.96
CA LEU A 149 13.83 18.13 1.70
C LEU A 149 13.10 18.58 2.96
N ILE A 150 12.48 17.66 3.69
CA ILE A 150 11.84 17.94 4.98
C ILE A 150 12.84 18.55 5.96
N ALA A 151 14.03 17.95 6.10
CA ALA A 151 15.06 18.47 6.99
C ALA A 151 15.56 19.87 6.55
N ALA A 152 15.69 20.11 5.25
CA ALA A 152 16.08 21.40 4.69
C ALA A 152 15.04 22.49 4.98
N LEU A 153 13.76 22.18 4.81
CA LEU A 153 12.64 23.09 5.10
C LEU A 153 12.57 23.43 6.59
N LEU A 154 12.68 22.43 7.47
CA LEU A 154 12.73 22.64 8.92
C LEU A 154 13.94 23.50 9.33
N GLY A 155 15.11 23.24 8.74
CA GLY A 155 16.32 24.04 8.96
C GLY A 155 16.19 25.49 8.45
N ALA A 156 15.49 25.70 7.34
CA ALA A 156 15.18 27.04 6.82
C ALA A 156 14.20 27.79 7.72
N ALA A 157 13.10 27.15 8.13
CA ALA A 157 12.10 27.71 9.02
C ALA A 157 12.71 28.15 10.36
N ARG A 158 13.56 27.29 10.96
CA ARG A 158 14.28 27.63 12.21
C ARG A 158 15.16 28.87 12.02
N ARG A 159 15.93 28.94 10.94
CA ARG A 159 16.79 30.12 10.64
C ARG A 159 15.96 31.39 10.41
N GLY A 160 14.82 31.29 9.73
CA GLY A 160 13.89 32.40 9.53
C GLY A 160 13.31 32.94 10.85
N ALA A 161 12.86 32.05 11.74
CA ALA A 161 12.36 32.41 13.05
C ALA A 161 13.43 33.11 13.92
N PHE A 162 14.67 32.60 13.93
CA PHE A 162 15.76 33.24 14.67
C PHE A 162 16.16 34.62 14.10
N ARG A 163 15.98 34.87 12.80
CA ARG A 163 16.22 36.19 12.19
C ARG A 163 15.15 37.21 12.57
N LEU A 164 13.88 36.78 12.68
CA LEU A 164 12.77 37.64 13.09
C LEU A 164 12.90 38.08 14.56
N VAL A 165 13.34 37.18 15.45
CA VAL A 165 13.54 37.49 16.87
C VAL A 165 14.77 38.38 17.12
N ARG A 166 15.78 38.35 16.23
CA ARG A 166 17.02 39.13 16.37
C ARG A 166 17.03 40.50 15.70
N ARG A 167 15.90 41.03 15.19
CA ARG A 167 15.87 42.41 14.66
C ARG A 167 16.29 43.38 15.78
N PRO A 168 17.45 44.06 15.69
CA PRO A 168 17.83 45.02 16.73
C PRO A 168 16.85 46.20 16.67
N LYS A 169 16.33 46.59 17.84
CA LYS A 169 15.56 47.82 18.01
C LYS A 169 16.49 48.96 17.56
N ARG A 170 16.19 49.58 16.42
CA ARG A 170 16.90 50.78 15.93
C ARG A 170 16.73 51.83 17.03
N MET A 171 17.77 52.03 17.84
CA MET A 171 17.81 53.16 18.76
C MET A 171 17.97 54.37 17.86
N ASP A 172 16.89 55.15 17.70
CA ASP A 172 16.98 56.48 17.13
C ASP A 172 17.90 57.31 18.02
N GLN A 173 19.14 57.45 17.57
CA GLN A 173 20.03 58.51 18.02
C GLN A 173 19.46 59.83 17.47
N THR A 174 18.47 60.38 18.18
CA THR A 174 18.16 61.80 18.06
C THR A 174 19.10 62.55 18.99
N SER A 175 20.35 62.71 18.54
CA SER A 175 21.25 63.72 19.07
C SER A 175 21.52 64.70 17.95
N THR A 176 20.88 65.87 17.96
CA THR A 176 21.39 67.12 17.39
C THR A 176 20.51 68.31 17.84
N ILE A 177 21.04 69.06 18.81
CA ILE A 177 21.11 70.53 18.89
C ILE A 177 19.80 71.33 18.99
N ALA A 178 19.53 71.86 20.20
CA ALA A 178 19.45 73.30 20.49
C ALA A 178 19.41 73.51 22.02
#